data_AF-A0A3D2G0P9-F1
#
_entry.id   AF-A0A3D2G0P9-F1
#
_cell.length_a   1.000
_cell.length_b   1.000
_cell.length_c   1.000
_cell.angle_alpha   90.00
_cell.angle_beta   90.00
_cell.angle_gamma   90.00
#
_symmetry.space_group_name_H-M   'P 1'
#
loop_
_entity.id
_entity.type
_entity.pdbx_description
1 polymer ?
#
loop_
_entity_poly.entity_id
_entity_poly.type
_entity_poly.pdbx_seq_one_letter_code
_entity_poly.pdbx_strand_id
1 'polypeptide(L)'
;ATYASRCIENEVLMHFRGSRKSAGDLSLSDSIDTDSDGNSLSLIDVLADEEDMSERVVQTDLCQHLSQLIDNVLDEREAEILRLRYGLNGDAALTQRETARRCGISRSYVSRLEKKALEKLKRKLEEE
;
A
#
# COMPACT_ATOMS: atom_id res chain seq x y z
N ALA A 1 -45.54 -23.21 29.12
CA ALA A 1 -44.16 -23.70 29.36
C ALA A 1 -43.54 -24.28 28.08
N THR A 2 -44.19 -25.23 27.40
CA THR A 2 -43.61 -26.03 26.31
C THR A 2 -43.25 -25.27 25.02
N TYR A 3 -44.00 -24.23 24.65
CA TYR A 3 -43.71 -23.43 23.44
C TYR A 3 -42.49 -22.52 23.64
N ALA A 4 -42.43 -21.80 24.76
CA ALA A 4 -41.30 -20.93 25.08
C ALA A 4 -39.98 -21.70 25.15
N SER A 5 -39.98 -22.91 25.72
CA SER A 5 -38.79 -23.78 25.74
C SER A 5 -38.30 -24.14 24.33
N ARG A 6 -39.20 -24.46 23.39
CA ARG A 6 -38.84 -24.75 21.99
C ARG A 6 -38.30 -23.54 21.26
N CYS A 7 -38.85 -22.35 21.51
CA CYS A 7 -38.34 -21.11 20.92
C CYS A 7 -36.92 -20.81 21.42
N ILE A 8 -36.67 -20.97 22.73
CA ILE A 8 -35.33 -20.79 23.33
C ILE A 8 -34.34 -21.81 22.76
N GLU A 9 -34.74 -23.08 22.68
CA GLU A 9 -33.90 -24.15 22.11
C GLU A 9 -33.52 -23.85 20.66
N ASN A 10 -34.47 -23.41 19.84
CA ASN A 10 -34.22 -23.05 18.45
C ASN A 10 -33.29 -21.82 18.33
N GLU A 11 -33.45 -20.81 19.18
CA GLU A 11 -32.60 -19.61 19.18
C GLU A 11 -31.15 -19.94 19.55
N VAL A 12 -30.94 -20.80 20.57
CA VAL A 12 -29.61 -21.32 20.94
C VAL A 12 -28.99 -22.09 19.78
N LEU A 13 -29.77 -22.94 19.09
CA LEU A 13 -29.29 -23.67 17.91
C LEU A 13 -28.92 -22.73 16.75
N MET A 14 -29.69 -21.67 16.52
CA MET A 14 -29.39 -20.69 15.47
C MET A 14 -28.14 -19.88 15.81
N HIS A 15 -27.94 -19.51 17.08
CA HIS A 15 -26.72 -18.87 17.54
C HIS A 15 -25.49 -19.74 17.25
N PHE A 16 -25.47 -21.00 17.69
CA PHE A 16 -24.34 -21.90 17.42
C PHE A 16 -24.13 -22.21 15.93
N ARG A 17 -25.19 -22.24 15.12
CA ARG A 17 -25.08 -22.37 13.65
C ARG A 17 -24.43 -21.13 13.01
N GLY A 18 -24.73 -19.93 13.51
CA GLY A 18 -24.08 -18.69 13.09
C GLY A 18 -22.61 -18.65 13.49
N SER A 19 -22.32 -19.06 14.74
CA SER A 19 -20.96 -19.04 15.32
C SER A 19 -20.02 -20.12 14.76
N ARG A 20 -20.54 -21.14 14.05
CA ARG A 20 -19.71 -22.15 13.37
C ARG A 20 -18.70 -21.55 12.37
N LYS A 21 -18.97 -20.37 11.82
CA LYS A 21 -18.07 -19.69 10.90
C LYS A 21 -16.73 -19.31 11.54
N SER A 22 -16.72 -19.09 12.86
CA SER A 22 -15.56 -18.75 13.67
C SER A 22 -15.09 -19.90 14.57
N ALA A 23 -15.64 -21.12 14.39
CA ALA A 23 -15.30 -22.25 15.25
C ALA A 23 -13.85 -22.75 15.06
N GLY A 24 -13.16 -22.30 14.01
CA GLY A 24 -11.73 -22.56 13.78
C GLY A 24 -10.82 -21.38 14.13
N ASP A 25 -11.36 -20.28 14.66
CA ASP A 25 -10.56 -19.11 15.01
C ASP A 25 -9.74 -19.42 16.28
N LEU A 26 -8.46 -19.12 16.25
CA LEU A 26 -7.54 -19.25 17.38
C LEU A 26 -7.25 -17.86 17.96
N SER A 27 -7.05 -17.78 19.26
CA SER A 27 -6.62 -16.54 19.88
C SER A 27 -5.12 -16.38 19.72
N LEU A 28 -4.69 -15.19 19.29
CA LEU A 28 -3.26 -14.87 19.15
C LEU A 28 -2.51 -14.91 20.49
N SER A 29 -3.24 -14.80 21.60
CA SER A 29 -2.69 -14.88 22.96
C SER A 29 -2.62 -16.31 23.49
N ASP A 30 -3.06 -17.30 22.72
CA ASP A 30 -3.01 -18.71 23.15
C ASP A 30 -1.55 -19.17 23.27
N SER A 31 -1.25 -19.83 24.39
CA SER A 31 0.09 -20.34 24.68
C SER A 31 0.41 -21.57 23.82
N ILE A 32 1.54 -21.53 23.12
CA ILE A 32 2.08 -22.66 22.35
C ILE A 32 3.00 -23.50 23.21
N ASP A 33 3.88 -22.86 23.98
CA ASP A 33 4.91 -23.53 24.78
C ASP A 33 5.14 -22.80 26.12
N THR A 34 5.79 -23.45 27.07
CA THR A 34 6.13 -22.87 28.37
C THR A 34 7.54 -23.28 28.77
N ASP A 35 8.42 -22.30 28.99
CA ASP A 35 9.79 -22.55 29.45
C ASP A 35 9.80 -23.05 30.90
N SER A 36 10.92 -23.63 31.29
CA SER A 36 11.28 -24.08 32.65
C SER A 36 11.09 -23.02 33.74
N ASP A 37 11.18 -21.73 33.40
CA ASP A 37 10.93 -20.59 34.29
C ASP A 37 9.44 -20.16 34.36
N GLY A 38 8.54 -20.86 33.65
CA GLY A 38 7.09 -20.59 33.64
C GLY A 38 6.64 -19.50 32.68
N ASN A 39 7.52 -18.99 31.81
CA ASN A 39 7.16 -18.02 30.78
C ASN A 39 6.47 -18.74 29.60
N SER A 40 5.25 -18.31 29.26
CA SER A 40 4.49 -18.88 28.15
C SER A 40 4.83 -18.16 26.84
N LEU A 41 5.21 -18.92 25.81
CA LEU A 41 5.32 -18.46 24.43
C LEU A 41 3.93 -18.47 23.80
N SER A 42 3.46 -17.35 23.26
CA SER A 42 2.14 -17.23 22.64
C SER A 42 2.22 -17.25 21.11
N LEU A 43 1.07 -17.48 20.45
CA LEU A 43 1.00 -17.53 18.99
C LEU A 43 1.53 -16.25 18.32
N ILE A 44 1.22 -15.08 18.88
CA ILE A 44 1.69 -13.78 18.36
C ILE A 44 3.21 -13.62 18.40
N ASP A 45 3.91 -14.30 19.32
CA ASP A 45 5.36 -14.19 19.47
C ASP A 45 6.13 -14.92 18.36
N VAL A 46 5.48 -15.87 17.68
CA VAL A 46 6.07 -16.72 16.63
C VAL A 46 5.65 -16.29 15.23
N LEU A 47 4.59 -15.48 15.12
CA LEU A 47 4.16 -14.93 13.84
C LEU A 47 5.22 -13.98 13.30
N ALA A 48 5.85 -14.36 12.20
CA ALA A 48 6.72 -13.48 11.45
C ALA A 48 5.86 -12.55 10.58
N ASP A 49 6.27 -11.28 10.53
CA ASP A 49 5.80 -10.39 9.48
C ASP A 49 6.57 -10.74 8.19
N GLU A 50 5.83 -10.92 7.09
CA GLU A 50 6.43 -11.13 5.76
C GLU A 50 6.95 -9.81 5.17
N GLU A 51 6.60 -8.67 5.78
CA GLU A 51 7.01 -7.35 5.30
C GLU A 51 8.49 -7.07 5.58
N ASP A 52 9.31 -7.00 4.52
CA ASP A 52 10.70 -6.61 4.64
C ASP A 52 10.80 -5.10 4.90
N MET A 53 10.99 -4.75 6.17
CA MET A 53 11.18 -3.38 6.61
C MET A 53 12.39 -2.70 5.94
N SER A 54 13.42 -3.46 5.57
CA SER A 54 14.59 -2.91 4.88
C SER A 54 14.23 -2.48 3.45
N GLU A 55 13.46 -3.28 2.72
CA GLU A 55 12.96 -2.93 1.39
C GLU A 55 12.07 -1.67 1.44
N ARG A 56 11.21 -1.56 2.46
CA ARG A 56 10.36 -0.38 2.65
C ARG A 56 11.15 0.89 2.88
N VAL A 57 12.21 0.83 3.68
CA VAL A 57 13.08 1.99 3.93
C VAL A 57 13.78 2.40 2.63
N VAL A 58 14.36 1.45 1.91
CA VAL A 58 15.03 1.72 0.61
C VAL A 58 14.06 2.34 -0.40
N GLN A 59 12.83 1.83 -0.49
CA GLN A 59 11.81 2.37 -1.38
C GLN A 59 11.40 3.79 -0.99
N THR A 60 11.26 4.06 0.31
CA THR A 60 10.91 5.40 0.82
C THR A 60 12.01 6.41 0.49
N ASP A 61 13.27 6.05 0.73
CA ASP A 61 14.43 6.88 0.42
C ASP A 61 14.51 7.17 -1.08
N LEU A 62 14.32 6.15 -1.93
CA LEU A 62 14.31 6.32 -3.39
C LEU A 62 13.18 7.26 -3.85
N CYS A 63 11.98 7.13 -3.30
CA CYS A 63 10.86 8.02 -3.61
C CYS A 63 11.13 9.47 -3.20
N GLN A 64 11.71 9.68 -2.02
CA GLN A 64 12.08 11.01 -1.54
C GLN A 64 13.17 11.63 -2.41
N HIS A 65 14.18 10.85 -2.76
CA HIS A 65 15.26 11.27 -3.64
C HIS A 65 14.75 11.67 -5.03
N LEU A 66 13.91 10.83 -5.66
CA LEU A 66 13.32 11.13 -6.95
C LEU A 66 12.48 12.42 -6.92
N SER A 67 11.74 12.65 -5.84
CA SER A 67 10.95 13.87 -5.65
C SER A 67 11.86 15.11 -5.62
N GLN A 68 12.99 15.04 -4.90
CA GLN A 68 13.97 16.12 -4.87
C GLN A 68 14.61 16.35 -6.25
N LEU A 69 14.90 15.31 -7.02
CA LEU A 69 15.44 15.46 -8.37
C LEU A 69 14.43 16.14 -9.29
N ILE A 70 13.15 15.78 -9.20
CA ILE A 70 12.08 16.42 -9.99
C ILE A 70 12.01 17.91 -9.69
N ASP A 71 12.14 18.31 -8.42
CA ASP A 71 12.05 19.70 -8.01
C ASP A 71 13.30 20.53 -8.35
N ASN A 72 14.49 19.92 -8.33
CA ASN A 72 15.76 20.65 -8.46
C ASN A 72 16.43 20.55 -9.84
N VAL A 73 16.14 19.51 -10.62
CA VAL A 73 16.82 19.23 -11.91
C VAL A 73 15.97 19.62 -13.10
N LEU A 74 14.65 19.45 -13.00
CA LEU A 74 13.73 19.73 -14.09
C LEU A 74 13.33 21.19 -14.11
N ASP A 75 13.04 21.69 -15.31
CA ASP A 75 12.35 22.97 -15.40
C ASP A 75 10.89 22.82 -14.95
N GLU A 76 10.25 23.94 -14.59
CA GLU A 76 8.89 23.95 -14.05
C GLU A 76 7.89 23.23 -14.98
N ARG A 77 8.10 23.36 -16.29
CA ARG A 77 7.22 22.75 -17.30
C ARG A 77 7.43 21.24 -17.40
N GLU A 78 8.67 20.78 -17.39
CA GLU A 78 9.03 19.36 -17.32
C GLU A 78 8.48 18.70 -16.05
N ALA A 79 8.66 19.35 -14.89
CA ALA A 79 8.14 18.87 -13.61
C ALA A 79 6.60 18.80 -13.60
N GLU A 80 5.91 19.83 -14.10
CA GLU A 80 4.45 19.83 -14.26
C GLU A 80 3.98 18.66 -15.14
N ILE A 81 4.64 18.44 -16.29
CA ILE A 81 4.33 17.32 -17.19
C ILE A 81 4.46 15.99 -16.45
N LEU A 82 5.54 15.74 -15.72
CA LEU A 82 5.73 14.47 -15.01
C LEU A 82 4.70 14.29 -13.88
N ARG A 83 4.43 15.33 -13.09
CA ARG A 83 3.42 15.28 -12.02
C ARG A 83 2.05 14.89 -12.56
N LEU A 84 1.65 15.43 -13.71
CA LEU A 84 0.40 15.08 -14.38
C LEU A 84 0.43 13.66 -14.98
N ARG A 85 1.53 13.29 -15.64
CA ARG A 85 1.66 11.99 -16.32
C ARG A 85 1.68 10.81 -15.36
N TYR A 86 2.26 10.99 -14.18
CA TYR A 86 2.49 9.93 -13.20
C TYR A 86 1.69 10.09 -11.90
N GLY A 87 0.90 11.17 -11.76
CA GLY A 87 0.06 11.37 -10.58
C GLY A 87 0.83 11.75 -9.32
N LEU A 88 2.01 12.37 -9.47
CA LEU A 88 2.94 12.62 -8.34
C LEU A 88 2.44 13.70 -7.36
N ASN A 89 1.32 14.38 -7.67
CA ASN A 89 0.67 15.35 -6.81
C ASN A 89 -0.58 14.79 -6.09
N GLY A 90 -0.79 13.47 -6.12
CA GLY A 90 -1.99 12.82 -5.56
C GLY A 90 -3.19 12.78 -6.51
N ASP A 91 -3.06 13.33 -7.71
CA ASP A 91 -4.03 13.17 -8.81
C ASP A 91 -3.84 11.82 -9.51
N ALA A 92 -4.88 11.35 -10.22
CA ALA A 92 -4.74 10.20 -11.11
C ALA A 92 -3.79 10.50 -12.28
N ALA A 93 -2.97 9.51 -12.64
CA ALA A 93 -2.06 9.60 -13.79
C ALA A 93 -2.83 9.88 -15.10
N LEU A 94 -2.35 10.87 -15.87
CA LEU A 94 -2.97 11.28 -17.13
C LEU A 94 -2.23 10.73 -18.35
N THR A 95 -2.97 10.42 -19.41
CA THR A 95 -2.37 10.12 -20.71
C THR A 95 -1.69 11.36 -21.31
N GLN A 96 -0.77 11.18 -22.27
CA GLN A 96 -0.14 12.30 -22.98
C GLN A 96 -1.18 13.21 -23.64
N ARG A 97 -2.30 12.63 -24.12
CA ARG A 97 -3.37 13.38 -24.79
C ARG A 97 -4.20 14.20 -23.79
N GLU A 98 -4.41 13.69 -22.58
CA GLU A 98 -5.08 14.43 -21.50
C GLU A 98 -4.18 15.51 -20.94
N THR A 99 -2.91 15.20 -20.70
CA THR A 99 -1.89 16.17 -20.28
C THR A 99 -1.79 17.30 -21.30
N ALA A 100 -1.73 16.97 -22.59
CA ALA A 100 -1.70 17.95 -23.69
C ALA A 100 -2.92 18.89 -23.67
N ARG A 101 -4.12 18.34 -23.47
CA ARG A 101 -5.34 19.14 -23.32
C ARG A 101 -5.30 20.05 -22.09
N ARG A 102 -4.87 19.53 -20.94
CA ARG A 102 -4.76 20.29 -19.68
C ARG A 102 -3.74 21.41 -19.77
N CYS A 103 -2.61 21.17 -20.43
CA CYS A 103 -1.51 22.12 -20.56
C CYS A 103 -1.62 23.05 -21.79
N GLY A 104 -2.65 22.89 -22.64
CA GLY A 104 -2.86 23.72 -23.84
C GLY A 104 -1.79 23.55 -24.93
N ILE A 105 -1.17 22.38 -25.03
CA ILE A 105 -0.08 22.09 -25.98
C ILE A 105 -0.34 20.82 -26.79
N SER A 106 0.48 20.56 -27.82
CA SER A 106 0.31 19.33 -28.62
C SER A 106 0.75 18.09 -27.85
N ARG A 107 0.10 16.95 -28.13
CA ARG A 107 0.53 15.63 -27.62
C ARG A 107 2.00 15.34 -27.94
N SER A 108 2.44 15.68 -29.16
CA SER A 108 3.83 15.48 -29.56
C SER A 108 4.79 16.32 -28.70
N TYR A 109 4.41 17.54 -28.33
CA TYR A 109 5.23 18.38 -27.47
C TYR A 109 5.31 17.83 -26.04
N VAL A 110 4.19 17.35 -25.47
CA VAL A 110 4.20 16.62 -24.18
C VAL A 110 5.16 15.43 -24.24
N SER A 111 5.08 14.61 -25.29
CA SER A 111 5.96 13.46 -25.44
C SER A 111 7.44 13.83 -25.51
N ARG A 112 7.80 14.97 -26.11
CA ARG A 112 9.18 15.46 -26.16
C ARG A 112 9.66 15.94 -24.79
N LEU A 113 8.83 16.71 -24.07
CA LEU A 113 9.15 17.19 -22.72
C LEU A 113 9.29 16.03 -21.75
N GLU A 114 8.37 15.07 -21.76
CA GLU A 114 8.42 13.85 -20.96
C GLU A 114 9.72 13.07 -21.20
N LYS A 115 10.06 12.81 -22.47
CA LYS A 115 11.29 12.10 -22.82
C LYS A 115 12.55 12.84 -22.31
N LYS A 116 12.62 14.15 -22.54
CA LYS A 116 13.74 14.99 -22.10
C LYS A 116 13.87 15.02 -20.57
N ALA A 117 12.76 15.12 -19.85
CA ALA A 117 12.73 15.11 -18.40
C ALA A 117 13.23 13.77 -17.83
N LEU A 118 12.74 12.65 -18.38
CA LEU A 118 13.17 11.31 -17.99
C LEU A 118 14.66 11.08 -18.26
N GLU A 119 15.19 11.56 -19.38
CA GLU A 119 16.63 11.49 -19.68
C GLU A 119 17.47 12.30 -18.69
N LYS A 120 17.02 13.50 -18.30
CA LYS A 120 17.69 14.32 -17.27
C LYS A 120 17.72 13.63 -15.92
N LEU A 121 16.58 13.10 -15.47
CA LEU A 121 16.47 12.40 -14.20
C LEU A 121 17.33 11.14 -14.20
N LYS A 122 17.26 10.34 -15.26
CA LYS A 122 18.07 9.13 -15.40
C LYS A 122 19.56 9.41 -15.26
N ARG A 123 20.07 10.41 -15.99
CA ARG A 123 21.47 10.80 -15.90
C ARG A 123 21.86 11.20 -14.48
N LYS A 124 21.01 11.93 -13.77
CA LYS A 124 21.28 12.32 -12.39
C LYS A 124 21.27 11.16 -11.41
N LEU A 125 20.39 10.19 -11.64
CA LEU A 125 20.32 8.97 -10.85
C LEU A 125 21.51 8.01 -11.10
N GLU A 126 22.14 8.09 -12.28
CA GLU A 126 23.34 7.30 -12.64
C GLU A 126 24.66 7.99 -12.27
N GLU A 127 24.64 9.30 -12.02
CA GLU A 127 25.81 10.10 -11.62
C GLU A 127 26.09 10.01 -10.09
N GLU A 128 25.15 9.49 -9.31
CA GLU A 128 25.27 9.21 -7.87
C GLU A 128 25.37 7.71 -7.59
#